data_AF-A0A967Y2T5-F1
#
_entry.id   AF-A0A967Y2T5-F1
#
_cell.length_a   1.000
_cell.length_b   1.000
_cell.length_c   1.000
_cell.angle_alpha   90.00
_cell.angle_beta   90.00
_cell.angle_gamma   90.00
#
_symmetry.space_group_name_H-M   'P 1'
#
loop_
_entity.id
_entity.type
_entity.pdbx_description
1 polymer ?
#
loop_
_entity_poly.entity_id
_entity_poly.type
_entity_poly.pdbx_seq_one_letter_code
_entity_poly.pdbx_strand_id
1 'polypeptide(L)'
;MPFATDPHGKLTYPDDIKISLFEIIYDAFNPWHEDLFFYLCMEKASIWETLFGYVYQSNDEFEKDFGIKTMRKIGNLLHSQND
;
A
#
# COMPACT_ATOMS: atom_id res chain seq x y z
N MET A 1 -6.69 -0.30 24.76
CA MET A 1 -6.55 -1.12 23.53
C MET A 1 -5.35 -2.02 23.73
N PRO A 2 -5.47 -3.36 23.60
CA PRO A 2 -4.30 -4.22 23.76
C PRO A 2 -3.37 -4.04 22.57
N PHE A 3 -2.12 -3.66 22.82
CA PHE A 3 -1.05 -3.74 21.82
C PHE A 3 -0.57 -5.18 21.71
N ALA A 4 -0.16 -5.58 20.52
CA ALA A 4 0.56 -6.82 20.26
C ALA A 4 2.06 -6.55 20.18
N THR A 5 2.87 -7.61 20.23
CA THR A 5 4.31 -7.54 19.98
C THR A 5 4.60 -8.09 18.58
N ASP A 6 5.32 -7.33 17.76
CA ASP A 6 5.77 -7.78 16.47
C ASP A 6 6.92 -8.82 16.59
N PRO A 7 7.33 -9.48 15.50
CA PRO A 7 8.45 -10.44 15.54
C PRO A 7 9.80 -9.84 15.98
N HIS A 8 9.93 -8.51 16.02
CA HIS A 8 11.13 -7.79 16.43
C HIS A 8 11.03 -7.25 17.87
N GLY A 9 9.99 -7.59 18.62
CA GLY A 9 9.80 -7.15 20.00
C GLY A 9 9.20 -5.76 20.15
N LYS A 10 8.73 -5.13 19.07
CA LYS A 10 8.12 -3.79 19.10
C LYS A 10 6.62 -3.87 19.31
N LEU A 11 6.08 -2.86 19.98
CA LEU A 11 4.63 -2.72 20.11
C LEU A 11 4.00 -2.38 18.77
N THR A 12 2.93 -3.08 18.43
CA THR A 12 2.16 -2.88 17.21
C THR A 12 0.67 -3.10 17.50
N TYR A 13 -0.20 -2.62 16.61
CA TYR A 13 -1.62 -2.94 16.73
C TYR A 13 -1.87 -4.42 16.35
N PRO A 14 -2.82 -5.09 17.02
CA PRO A 14 -3.40 -6.33 16.53
C PRO A 14 -3.84 -6.23 15.05
N ASP A 15 -3.76 -7.34 14.31
CA ASP A 15 -4.00 -7.35 12.86
C ASP A 15 -5.41 -6.85 12.49
N ASP A 16 -6.43 -7.17 13.29
CA ASP A 16 -7.82 -6.73 13.09
C ASP A 16 -7.95 -5.19 13.20
N ILE A 17 -7.25 -4.58 14.16
CA ILE A 17 -7.19 -3.13 14.28
C ILE A 17 -6.45 -2.51 13.10
N LYS A 18 -5.34 -3.10 12.66
CA LYS A 18 -4.60 -2.61 11.48
C LYS A 18 -5.46 -2.65 10.23
N ILE A 19 -6.13 -3.77 9.97
CA ILE A 19 -7.02 -3.94 8.80
C ILE A 19 -8.11 -2.88 8.84
N SER A 20 -8.82 -2.74 9.96
CA SER A 20 -9.88 -1.73 10.09
C SER A 20 -9.38 -0.29 9.83
N LEU A 21 -8.19 0.07 10.33
CA LEU A 21 -7.60 1.39 10.07
C LEU A 21 -7.22 1.57 8.59
N PHE A 22 -6.63 0.55 7.98
CA PHE A 22 -6.20 0.60 6.59
C PHE A 22 -7.38 0.58 5.62
N GLU A 23 -8.46 -0.16 5.89
CA GLU A 23 -9.70 -0.14 5.11
C GLU A 23 -10.28 1.28 5.05
N ILE A 24 -10.41 1.95 6.20
CA ILE A 24 -10.93 3.33 6.26
C ILE A 24 -10.09 4.27 5.39
N ILE A 25 -8.77 4.17 5.46
CA ILE A 25 -7.87 5.02 4.68
C ILE A 25 -7.96 4.66 3.19
N TYR A 26 -7.94 3.38 2.85
CA TYR A 26 -8.02 2.90 1.47
C TYR A 26 -9.32 3.38 0.82
N ASP A 27 -10.46 3.21 1.48
CA ASP A 27 -11.78 3.67 1.00
C ASP A 27 -11.84 5.19 0.85
N ALA A 28 -11.22 5.95 1.75
CA ALA A 28 -11.17 7.41 1.64
C ALA A 28 -10.44 7.88 0.38
N PHE A 29 -9.53 7.07 -0.16
CA PHE A 29 -8.81 7.34 -1.40
C PHE A 29 -9.46 6.73 -2.66
N ASN A 30 -10.66 6.16 -2.56
CA ASN A 30 -11.36 5.55 -3.71
C ASN A 30 -11.36 6.40 -5.00
N PRO A 31 -11.54 7.74 -4.96
CA PRO A 31 -11.47 8.57 -6.16
C PRO A 31 -10.10 8.60 -6.87
N TRP A 32 -9.02 8.17 -6.20
CA TRP A 32 -7.64 8.21 -6.69
C TRP A 32 -6.95 6.84 -6.73
N HIS A 33 -7.70 5.74 -6.61
CA HIS A 33 -7.10 4.39 -6.64
C HIS A 33 -6.28 4.12 -7.90
N GLU A 34 -6.66 4.74 -9.03
CA GLU A 34 -5.92 4.62 -10.30
C GLU A 34 -4.70 5.54 -10.41
N ASP A 35 -4.55 6.52 -9.51
CA ASP A 35 -3.51 7.57 -9.55
C ASP A 35 -2.48 7.44 -8.42
N LEU A 36 -2.76 6.57 -7.45
CA LEU A 36 -1.95 6.33 -6.27
C LEU A 36 -1.41 4.90 -6.28
N PHE A 37 -0.25 4.73 -5.66
CA PHE A 37 0.30 3.42 -5.36
C PHE A 37 0.26 3.22 -3.84
N PHE A 38 -0.42 2.18 -3.38
CA PHE A 38 -0.50 1.83 -1.97
C PHE A 38 0.60 0.84 -1.61
N TYR A 39 1.32 1.13 -0.52
CA TYR A 39 2.39 0.29 0.00
C TYR A 39 2.24 0.12 1.51
N LEU A 40 2.08 -1.11 1.97
CA LEU A 40 2.03 -1.47 3.39
C LEU A 40 3.39 -2.07 3.81
N CYS A 41 4.27 -1.20 4.29
CA CYS A 41 5.64 -1.58 4.65
C CYS A 41 5.68 -2.62 5.77
N MET A 42 6.40 -3.73 5.56
CA MET A 42 6.61 -4.80 6.55
C MET A 42 5.32 -5.43 7.12
N GLU A 43 4.18 -5.23 6.46
CA GLU A 43 2.93 -5.87 6.86
C GLU A 43 2.80 -7.28 6.29
N LYS A 44 2.05 -8.13 7.00
CA LYS A 44 1.84 -9.53 6.64
C LYS A 44 1.10 -9.66 5.32
N ALA A 45 1.43 -10.69 4.54
CA ALA A 45 0.73 -11.02 3.30
C ALA A 45 -0.81 -11.11 3.46
N SER A 46 -1.28 -11.65 4.58
CA SER A 46 -2.71 -11.74 4.87
C SER A 46 -3.41 -10.37 4.97
N ILE A 47 -2.70 -9.33 5.43
CA ILE A 47 -3.23 -7.96 5.51
C ILE A 47 -3.35 -7.38 4.10
N TRP A 48 -2.34 -7.60 3.26
CA TRP A 48 -2.37 -7.21 1.84
C TRP A 48 -3.53 -7.89 1.09
N GLU A 49 -3.67 -9.20 1.22
CA GLU A 49 -4.75 -9.96 0.59
C GLU A 49 -6.14 -9.50 1.07
N THR A 50 -6.29 -9.20 2.36
CA THR A 50 -7.56 -8.72 2.90
C THR A 50 -7.94 -7.35 2.33
N LEU A 51 -6.98 -6.44 2.22
CA LEU A 51 -7.24 -5.05 1.81
C LEU A 51 -7.32 -4.85 0.31
N PHE A 52 -6.43 -5.49 -0.45
CA PHE A 52 -6.28 -5.25 -1.89
C PHE A 52 -6.72 -6.45 -2.74
N GLY A 53 -6.97 -7.61 -2.12
CA GLY A 53 -7.25 -8.85 -2.84
C GLY A 53 -6.02 -9.53 -3.46
N TYR A 54 -4.81 -8.99 -3.21
CA TYR A 54 -3.57 -9.55 -3.73
C TYR A 54 -2.36 -9.22 -2.83
N VAL A 55 -1.28 -9.98 -3.00
CA VAL A 55 0.04 -9.71 -2.44
C VAL A 55 1.11 -10.07 -3.48
N TYR A 56 2.17 -9.27 -3.56
CA TYR A 56 3.30 -9.55 -4.43
C TYR A 56 4.09 -10.76 -3.92
N GLN A 57 4.49 -11.66 -4.83
CA GLN A 57 5.21 -12.88 -4.49
C GLN A 57 6.72 -12.65 -4.34
N SER A 58 7.23 -11.55 -4.89
CA SER A 58 8.64 -11.16 -4.77
C SER A 58 8.82 -9.64 -4.77
N ASN A 59 9.99 -9.20 -4.29
CA ASN A 59 10.38 -7.79 -4.36
C ASN A 59 10.46 -7.30 -5.81
N ASP A 60 10.97 -8.13 -6.73
CA ASP A 60 11.08 -7.76 -8.15
C ASP A 60 9.70 -7.45 -8.76
N GLU A 61 8.68 -8.21 -8.41
CA GLU A 61 7.30 -7.97 -8.86
C GLU A 61 6.76 -6.65 -8.31
N PHE A 62 6.95 -6.42 -7.01
CA PHE A 62 6.59 -5.17 -6.35
C PHE A 62 7.28 -3.95 -6.97
N GLU A 63 8.61 -4.00 -7.13
CA GLU A 63 9.42 -2.90 -7.66
C GLU A 63 9.04 -2.57 -9.11
N LYS A 64 8.73 -3.59 -9.90
CA LYS A 64 8.26 -3.43 -11.27
C LYS A 64 6.91 -2.70 -11.32
N ASP A 65 5.91 -3.14 -10.55
CA ASP A 65 4.60 -2.48 -10.56
C ASP A 65 4.67 -1.06 -9.98
N PHE A 66 5.44 -0.87 -8.89
CA PHE A 66 5.72 0.43 -8.32
C PHE A 66 6.33 1.39 -9.36
N GLY A 67 7.37 0.94 -10.07
CA GLY A 67 8.02 1.71 -11.13
C GLY A 67 7.04 2.09 -12.24
N ILE A 68 6.26 1.14 -12.77
CA ILE A 68 5.28 1.39 -13.83
C ILE A 68 4.25 2.44 -13.40
N LYS A 69 3.62 2.27 -12.23
CA LYS A 69 2.54 3.13 -11.76
C LYS A 69 3.02 4.53 -11.39
N THR A 70 4.19 4.65 -10.78
CA THR A 70 4.73 5.95 -10.36
C THR A 70 5.40 6.72 -11.51
N MET A 71 6.10 6.04 -12.42
CA MET A 71 6.77 6.70 -13.56
C MET A 71 5.76 7.23 -14.59
N ARG A 72 4.59 6.61 -14.75
CA ARG A 72 3.50 7.15 -15.58
C ARG A 72 3.14 8.58 -15.15
N LYS A 73 3.11 8.83 -13.84
CA LYS A 73 2.82 10.14 -13.27
C LYS A 73 3.90 11.16 -13.62
N ILE A 74 5.18 10.76 -13.61
CA ILE A 74 6.30 11.62 -14.01
C ILE A 74 6.24 11.95 -15.50
N GLY A 75 5.95 10.97 -16.36
CA GLY A 75 5.78 11.19 -17.80
C GLY A 75 4.68 12.21 -18.11
N ASN A 76 3.52 12.06 -17.47
CA ASN A 76 2.38 12.98 -17.62
C ASN A 76 2.71 14.40 -17.13
N LEU A 77 3.43 14.53 -16.01
CA LEU A 77 3.87 15.83 -15.48
C LEU A 77 4.87 16.54 -16.38
N LEU A 78 5.77 15.80 -17.04
CA LEU A 78 6.73 16.38 -18.00
C LEU A 78 6.04 16.87 -19.29
N HIS A 79 4.93 16.26 -19.67
CA HIS A 79 4.17 16.69 -20.86
C HIS A 79 3.23 17.86 -20.55
N SER A 80 2.65 17.94 -19.35
CA SER A 80 1.76 19.04 -18.93
C SER A 80 2.48 20.36 -18.60
N GLN A 81 3.81 20.41 -18.64
CA GLN A 81 4.61 21.62 -18.38
C GLN A 81 5.08 22.31 -19.69
N ASN A 82 4.78 21.73 -20.86
CA ASN A 82 5.15 22.24 -22.18
C ASN A 82 3.97 22.83 -22.98
N ASP A 83 2.80 22.98 -22.35
CA ASP A 83 1.60 23.62 -22.91
C ASP A 83 1.30 24.95 -22.18
#